data_AF-B1T1C2-F1
#
_entry.id   AF-B1T1C2-F1
#
_cell.length_a   1.000
_cell.length_b   1.000
_cell.length_c   1.000
_cell.angle_alpha   90.00
_cell.angle_beta   90.00
_cell.angle_gamma   90.00
#
_symmetry.space_group_name_H-M   'P 1'
#
loop_
_entity.id
_entity.type
_entity.pdbx_description
1 polymer ?
#
loop_
_entity_poly.entity_id
_entity_poly.type
_entity_poly.pdbx_seq_one_letter_code
_entity_poly.pdbx_strand_id
1 'polypeptide(L)'
;MSEPHTIALGIATGPLMTVAVGALEAARSGIASALVNVARMTGATLGIAMLGTPFAAAHGGVAGLHAAMFAGAVVQVTGAAVAALSVRQAA
;
A
#
# COMPACT_ATOMS: atom_id res chain seq x y z
N MET A 1 -9.12 -9.19 -22.81
CA MET A 1 -9.37 -7.90 -22.14
C MET A 1 -8.28 -7.68 -21.09
N SER A 2 -7.13 -7.14 -21.49
CA SER A 2 -6.09 -6.70 -20.57
C SER A 2 -6.38 -5.25 -20.19
N GLU A 3 -7.14 -5.06 -19.11
CA GLU A 3 -7.42 -3.71 -18.63
C GLU A 3 -6.11 -3.08 -18.09
N PRO A 4 -5.75 -1.86 -18.53
CA PRO A 4 -4.48 -1.20 -18.20
C PRO A 4 -4.26 -1.01 -16.70
N HIS A 5 -5.32 -1.04 -15.89
CA HIS A 5 -5.24 -0.94 -14.43
C HIS A 5 -4.51 -2.14 -13.77
N THR A 6 -4.55 -3.32 -14.39
CA THR A 6 -3.91 -4.54 -13.85
C THR A 6 -2.39 -4.53 -14.01
N ILE A 7 -1.89 -3.86 -15.05
CA ILE A 7 -0.47 -3.77 -15.36
C ILE A 7 0.25 -2.94 -14.29
N ALA A 8 -0.30 -1.76 -13.94
CA ALA A 8 0.25 -0.91 -12.89
C ALA A 8 0.29 -1.62 -11.53
N LEU A 9 -0.80 -2.32 -11.17
CA LEU A 9 -0.85 -3.10 -9.94
C LEU A 9 0.14 -4.28 -9.95
N GLY A 10 0.29 -4.94 -11.09
CA GLY A 10 1.23 -6.06 -11.27
C GLY A 10 2.69 -5.65 -11.14
N ILE A 11 3.05 -4.45 -11.62
CA ILE A 11 4.41 -3.89 -11.47
C ILE A 11 4.75 -3.65 -9.99
N ALA A 12 3.79 -3.21 -9.18
CA ALA A 12 4.02 -3.00 -7.75
C ALA A 12 4.00 -4.29 -6.93
N THR A 13 3.03 -5.17 -7.19
CA THR A 13 2.78 -6.36 -6.37
C THR A 13 3.65 -7.55 -6.74
N GLY A 14 4.05 -7.68 -8.01
CA GLY A 14 4.89 -8.77 -8.51
C GLY A 14 6.23 -8.88 -7.77
N PRO A 15 7.10 -7.85 -7.82
CA PRO A 15 8.39 -7.86 -7.13
C PRO A 15 8.25 -8.08 -5.61
N LEU A 16 7.19 -7.53 -5.02
CA LEU A 16 6.91 -7.61 -3.59
C LEU A 16 6.60 -9.05 -3.16
N MET A 17 5.79 -9.77 -3.94
CA MET A 17 5.51 -11.19 -3.71
C MET A 17 6.77 -12.05 -3.93
N THR A 18 7.59 -11.74 -4.94
CA THR A 18 8.84 -12.47 -5.20
C THR A 18 9.80 -12.38 -4.01
N VAL A 19 9.98 -11.19 -3.44
CA VAL A 19 10.85 -10.98 -2.26
C VAL A 19 10.25 -11.62 -1.02
N ALA A 20 8.94 -11.42 -0.76
CA ALA A 20 8.30 -11.92 0.45
C ALA A 20 8.26 -13.45 0.51
N VAL A 21 7.92 -14.11 -0.60
CA VAL A 21 7.84 -15.57 -0.68
C VAL A 21 9.23 -16.19 -0.82
N GLY A 22 10.16 -15.54 -1.53
CA GLY A 22 11.54 -16.00 -1.72
C GLY A 22 12.41 -15.93 -0.46
N ALA A 23 12.04 -15.14 0.54
CA ALA A 23 12.75 -15.04 1.81
C ALA A 23 12.56 -16.24 2.76
N LEU A 24 11.68 -17.18 2.42
CA LEU A 24 11.34 -18.34 3.24
C LEU A 24 11.54 -19.64 2.47
N GLU A 25 11.85 -20.74 3.19
CA GLU A 25 11.84 -22.08 2.61
C GLU A 25 10.49 -22.39 1.96
N ALA A 26 10.48 -23.18 0.88
CA ALA A 26 9.30 -23.48 0.08
C ALA A 26 8.10 -23.97 0.93
N ALA A 27 8.36 -24.73 2.00
CA ALA A 27 7.35 -25.21 2.95
C ALA A 27 6.59 -24.09 3.70
N ARG A 28 7.13 -22.86 3.73
CA ARG A 28 6.55 -21.69 4.42
C ARG A 28 6.12 -20.56 3.48
N SER A 29 6.25 -20.75 2.17
CA SER A 29 5.80 -19.81 1.13
C SER A 29 4.33 -19.37 1.28
N GLY A 30 3.46 -20.30 1.73
CA GLY A 30 2.06 -20.03 2.02
C GLY A 30 1.84 -18.98 3.13
N ILE A 31 2.71 -18.95 4.15
CA ILE A 31 2.62 -17.99 5.25
C ILE A 31 3.00 -16.58 4.77
N ALA A 32 4.04 -16.46 3.93
CA ALA A 32 4.44 -15.20 3.32
C ALA A 32 3.31 -14.61 2.46
N SER A 33 2.72 -15.43 1.58
CA SER A 33 1.61 -15.01 0.71
C SER A 33 0.38 -14.59 1.53
N ALA A 34 0.02 -15.36 2.56
CA ALA A 34 -1.07 -15.02 3.47
C ALA A 34 -0.82 -13.68 4.17
N LEU A 35 0.39 -13.45 4.68
CA LEU A 35 0.76 -12.20 5.36
C LEU A 35 0.65 -10.99 4.42
N VAL A 36 1.15 -11.10 3.17
CA VAL A 36 1.03 -10.02 2.18
C VAL A 36 -0.44 -9.72 1.86
N ASN A 37 -1.27 -10.76 1.72
CA ASN A 37 -2.70 -10.55 1.46
C ASN A 37 -3.42 -9.87 2.64
N VAL A 38 -3.09 -10.25 3.88
CA VAL A 38 -3.60 -9.60 5.08
C VAL A 38 -3.15 -8.14 5.13
N ALA A 39 -1.86 -7.86 4.92
CA ALA A 39 -1.33 -6.51 4.90
C ALA A 39 -2.05 -5.62 3.87
N ARG A 40 -2.36 -6.17 2.69
CA ARG A 40 -3.12 -5.45 1.65
C ARG A 40 -4.56 -5.14 2.09
N MET A 41 -5.27 -6.11 2.67
CA MET A 41 -6.64 -5.91 3.16
C MET A 41 -6.68 -4.87 4.28
N THR A 42 -5.79 -5.00 5.27
CA THR A 42 -5.66 -4.03 6.36
C THR A 42 -5.30 -2.64 5.84
N GLY A 43 -4.39 -2.55 4.87
CA GLY A 43 -4.02 -1.30 4.22
C GLY A 43 -5.20 -0.62 3.52
N ALA A 44 -6.07 -1.38 2.84
CA ALA A 44 -7.28 -0.85 2.23
C ALA A 44 -8.24 -0.28 3.29
N THR A 45 -8.47 -1.00 4.39
CA THR A 45 -9.32 -0.52 5.49
C THR A 45 -8.78 0.74 6.15
N LEU A 46 -7.47 0.79 6.43
CA LEU A 46 -6.82 1.97 6.98
C LEU A 46 -6.88 3.16 6.01
N GLY A 47 -6.70 2.92 4.71
CA GLY A 47 -6.81 3.94 3.67
C GLY A 47 -8.20 4.57 3.62
N ILE A 48 -9.26 3.76 3.70
CA ILE A 48 -10.65 4.26 3.76
C ILE A 48 -10.84 5.16 4.97
N ALA A 49 -10.36 4.75 6.15
CA ALA A 49 -10.48 5.58 7.36
C ALA A 49 -9.69 6.88 7.23
N MET A 50 -8.42 6.82 6.81
CA MET A 50 -7.53 7.97 6.69
C MET A 50 -8.00 9.01 5.67
N LEU A 51 -8.63 8.59 4.57
CA LEU A 51 -9.20 9.50 3.58
C LEU A 51 -10.59 10.00 4.00
N GLY A 52 -11.41 9.13 4.59
CA GLY A 52 -12.77 9.44 5.00
C GLY A 52 -12.86 10.41 6.18
N THR A 53 -11.96 10.31 7.16
CA THR A 53 -11.93 11.19 8.34
C THR A 53 -11.76 12.68 8.00
N PRO A 54 -10.73 13.12 7.25
CA PRO A 54 -10.58 14.54 6.89
C PRO A 54 -11.67 15.02 5.92
N PHE A 55 -12.15 14.14 5.01
CA PHE A 55 -13.26 14.47 4.13
C PHE A 55 -14.54 14.78 4.92
N ALA A 56 -14.90 13.92 5.87
CA ALA A 56 -16.06 14.11 6.72
C ALA A 56 -15.90 15.30 7.68
N ALA A 57 -14.71 15.49 8.27
CA ALA A 57 -14.42 16.60 9.19
C ALA A 57 -14.56 17.98 8.51
N ALA A 58 -14.28 18.07 7.21
CA ALA A 58 -14.47 19.29 6.42
C ALA A 58 -15.91 19.48 5.90
N HIS A 59 -16.87 18.65 6.35
CA HIS A 59 -18.26 18.61 5.86
C HIS A 59 -18.35 18.26 4.35
N GLY A 60 -17.36 17.51 3.84
CA GLY A 60 -17.28 17.11 2.45
C GLY A 60 -16.85 18.24 1.50
N GLY A 61 -17.35 18.18 0.27
CA GLY A 61 -17.04 19.15 -0.79
C GLY A 61 -15.58 19.14 -1.25
N VAL A 62 -15.21 20.18 -2.02
CA VAL A 62 -13.88 20.28 -2.64
C VAL A 62 -12.77 20.43 -1.60
N ALA A 63 -12.99 21.19 -0.53
CA ALA A 63 -12.02 21.38 0.54
C ALA A 63 -11.73 20.06 1.29
N GLY A 64 -12.76 19.28 1.61
CA GLY A 64 -12.59 17.95 2.20
C GLY A 64 -11.88 16.98 1.27
N LEU A 65 -12.17 17.04 -0.04
CA LEU A 65 -11.50 16.20 -1.03
C LEU A 65 -10.01 16.55 -1.14
N HIS A 66 -9.65 17.83 -1.19
CA HIS A 66 -8.25 18.26 -1.19
C HIS A 66 -7.52 17.83 0.09
N ALA A 67 -8.16 17.98 1.26
CA ALA A 67 -7.57 17.53 2.52
C ALA A 67 -7.32 16.01 2.53
N ALA A 68 -8.28 15.22 2.05
CA ALA A 68 -8.14 13.78 1.92
C ALA A 68 -7.02 13.39 0.93
N MET A 69 -6.96 14.02 -0.25
CA MET A 69 -5.91 13.77 -1.24
C MET A 69 -4.52 14.14 -0.73
N PHE A 70 -4.40 15.26 0.00
CA PHE A 70 -3.14 15.66 0.61
C PHE A 70 -2.70 14.67 1.69
N ALA A 71 -3.61 14.22 2.55
CA ALA A 71 -3.33 13.17 3.54
C ALA A 71 -2.86 11.87 2.86
N GLY A 72 -3.54 11.44 1.80
CA GLY A 72 -3.14 10.29 0.99
C GLY A 72 -1.74 10.43 0.39
N ALA A 73 -1.42 11.60 -0.17
CA ALA A 73 -0.10 11.89 -0.73
C ALA A 73 1.01 11.84 0.33
N VAL A 74 0.78 12.43 1.51
CA VAL A 74 1.73 12.38 2.63
C VAL A 74 1.99 10.94 3.07
N VAL A 75 0.94 10.12 3.18
CA VAL A 75 1.08 8.69 3.51
C VAL A 75 1.89 7.96 2.45
N GLN A 76 1.62 8.19 1.17
CA GLN A 76 2.34 7.55 0.06
C GLN A 76 3.83 7.91 0.07
N VAL A 77 4.16 9.19 0.24
CA VAL A 77 5.55 9.68 0.29
C VAL A 77 6.28 9.16 1.52
N THR A 78 5.61 9.14 2.68
CA THR A 78 6.19 8.60 3.92
C THR A 78 6.48 7.11 3.78
N GLY A 79 5.55 6.33 3.21
CA GLY A 79 5.75 4.91 2.93
C GLY A 79 6.93 4.66 1.98
N ALA A 80 7.04 5.44 0.92
CA ALA A 80 8.17 5.36 -0.02
C ALA A 80 9.51 5.71 0.66
N ALA A 81 9.53 6.75 1.50
CA ALA A 81 10.72 7.15 2.24
C ALA A 81 11.16 6.07 3.24
N VAL A 82 10.24 5.51 4.02
CA VAL A 82 10.51 4.42 4.95
C VAL A 82 11.06 3.20 4.20
N ALA A 83 10.44 2.79 3.10
CA ALA A 83 10.93 1.67 2.29
C ALA A 83 12.36 1.93 1.77
N ALA A 84 12.63 3.12 1.24
CA ALA A 84 13.95 3.49 0.74
C ALA A 84 15.02 3.58 1.86
N LEU A 85 14.65 3.98 3.07
CA LEU A 85 15.55 3.99 4.22
C LEU A 85 15.83 2.56 4.72
N SER A 86 14.80 1.71 4.80
CA SER A 86 14.94 0.30 5.21
C SER A 86 15.83 -0.48 4.25
N VAL A 87 15.67 -0.29 2.93
CA VAL A 87 16.55 -0.90 1.94
C VAL A 87 18.00 -0.43 2.10
N ARG A 88 18.20 0.87 2.36
CA ARG A 88 19.54 1.44 2.58
C ARG A 88 20.23 0.93 3.86
N GLN A 89 19.47 0.57 4.89
CA GLN A 89 20.03 -0.01 6.12
C GLN A 89 20.42 -1.48 5.94
N ALA A 90 19.84 -2.17 4.95
CA ALA A 90 20.10 -3.58 4.67
C ALA A 90 21.23 -3.81 3.64
N ALA A 91 21.78 -2.75 3.06
CA ALA A 91 22.87 -2.75 2.07
C ALA A 91 24.18 -2.28 2.72
#